data_AF-A0AAU9RH17-F1
#
_entry.id   AF-A0AAU9RH17-F1
#
_cell.length_a   1.000
_cell.length_b   1.000
_cell.length_c   1.000
_cell.angle_alpha   90.00
_cell.angle_beta   90.00
_cell.angle_gamma   90.00
#
_symmetry.space_group_name_H-M   'P 1'
#
loop_
_entity.id
_entity.type
_entity.pdbx_description
1 polymer ?
#
loop_
_entity_poly.entity_id
_entity_poly.type
_entity_poly.pdbx_seq_one_letter_code
_entity_poly.pdbx_strand_id
1 'polypeptide(L)'
;MEKQARKDPAIEVLRSMRDLHPAHYLFKIERLSLYPKGNKGRNGDGHISLYLVIRDTCHLPPGWEINAQFRFFIYNHIEDKYLTIEDAKAGTRRFHRMRTEWGFAQLLSLDTFNHPLEGYLFDDSCMFGVEVFVIKYAGRGQIFSMIREPKNNSFTWKVNNFSLLKDDHVYSEVFEVEGQQW
;
A
#
# COMPACT_ATOMS: atom_id res chain seq x y z
N MET A 1 30.33 -51.73 -22.40
CA MET A 1 31.24 -50.78 -23.05
C MET A 1 30.67 -49.39 -22.82
N GLU A 2 31.51 -48.48 -22.32
CA GLU A 2 31.21 -47.17 -21.72
C GLU A 2 30.14 -46.35 -22.43
N LYS A 3 29.30 -45.68 -21.64
CA LYS A 3 28.86 -44.32 -21.98
C LYS A 3 29.04 -43.38 -20.79
N GLN A 4 30.22 -42.77 -20.81
CA GLN A 4 30.58 -41.43 -20.34
C GLN A 4 29.52 -40.69 -19.50
N ALA A 5 29.83 -40.53 -18.20
CA ALA A 5 29.28 -39.44 -17.41
C ALA A 5 29.89 -38.12 -17.93
N ARG A 6 29.09 -37.30 -18.61
CA ARG A 6 29.45 -35.90 -18.87
C ARG A 6 28.91 -35.08 -17.70
N LYS A 7 29.78 -34.78 -16.73
CA LYS A 7 29.61 -33.66 -15.78
C LYS A 7 29.83 -32.36 -16.56
N ASP A 8 28.94 -31.38 -16.37
CA ASP A 8 29.18 -29.92 -16.35
C ASP A 8 27.87 -29.14 -16.62
N PRO A 9 27.70 -27.91 -16.10
CA PRO A 9 27.91 -27.41 -14.74
C PRO A 9 26.56 -27.16 -14.03
N ALA A 10 26.59 -26.95 -12.71
CA ALA A 10 25.41 -26.72 -11.88
C ALA A 10 24.56 -25.52 -12.33
N ILE A 11 23.23 -25.66 -12.29
CA ILE A 11 22.29 -24.53 -12.33
C ILE A 11 21.98 -24.16 -10.88
N GLU A 12 22.51 -23.02 -10.45
CA GLU A 12 22.30 -22.46 -9.11
C GLU A 12 20.99 -21.65 -9.06
N VAL A 13 20.12 -21.95 -8.11
CA VAL A 13 19.13 -20.97 -7.64
C VAL A 13 19.89 -19.95 -6.82
N LEU A 14 20.16 -18.77 -7.40
CA LEU A 14 20.86 -17.71 -6.71
C LEU A 14 19.94 -17.06 -5.68
N ARG A 15 19.86 -17.70 -4.50
CA ARG A 15 19.17 -17.17 -3.32
C ARG A 15 20.05 -16.07 -2.72
N SER A 16 19.93 -14.86 -3.23
CA SER A 16 20.54 -13.70 -2.59
C SER A 16 19.62 -13.23 -1.46
N MET A 17 20.06 -13.40 -0.22
CA MET A 17 19.61 -12.52 0.85
C MET A 17 20.28 -11.17 0.61
N ARG A 18 19.50 -10.17 0.24
CA ARG A 18 19.93 -8.79 0.48
C ARG A 18 19.14 -8.33 1.69
N ASP A 19 19.81 -7.62 2.59
CA ASP A 19 19.08 -6.65 3.39
C ASP A 19 18.34 -5.78 2.37
N LEU A 20 16.99 -5.83 2.37
CA LEU A 20 16.25 -4.78 1.71
C LEU A 20 16.73 -3.53 2.42
N HIS A 21 17.58 -2.76 1.75
CA HIS A 21 17.90 -1.41 2.20
C HIS A 21 16.54 -0.81 2.55
N PRO A 22 16.40 -0.17 3.73
CA PRO A 22 15.15 0.48 4.04
C PRO A 22 14.85 1.30 2.81
N ALA A 23 13.60 1.26 2.38
CA ALA A 23 13.14 2.04 1.27
C ALA A 23 13.33 3.52 1.64
N HIS A 24 14.56 4.02 1.57
CA HIS A 24 14.99 5.41 1.62
C HIS A 24 14.65 6.01 0.25
N TYR A 25 13.45 5.71 -0.26
CA TYR A 25 12.83 6.67 -1.13
C TYR A 25 12.58 7.86 -0.24
N LEU A 26 13.05 9.02 -0.68
CA LEU A 26 12.63 10.29 -0.13
C LEU A 26 11.14 10.40 -0.45
N PHE A 27 10.30 9.72 0.34
CA PHE A 27 8.86 9.79 0.19
C PHE A 27 8.45 11.17 0.67
N LYS A 28 8.31 12.07 -0.28
CA LYS A 28 7.86 13.41 0.02
C LYS A 28 6.35 13.33 0.09
N ILE A 29 5.83 13.30 1.31
CA ILE A 29 4.41 13.55 1.57
C ILE A 29 4.22 15.04 1.34
N GLU A 30 3.95 15.39 0.10
CA GLU A 30 4.10 16.77 -0.38
C GLU A 30 2.87 17.62 -0.22
N ARG A 31 1.69 16.99 -0.14
CA ARG A 31 0.47 17.73 -0.44
C ARG A 31 -0.71 17.34 0.43
N LEU A 32 -1.27 18.37 1.04
CA LEU A 32 -2.63 18.38 1.53
C LEU A 32 -3.57 18.74 0.39
N SER A 33 -4.68 18.01 0.28
CA SER A 33 -5.77 18.26 -0.65
C SER A 33 -6.96 18.74 0.16
N LEU A 34 -7.19 20.05 0.14
CA LEU A 34 -8.27 20.72 0.87
C LEU A 34 -9.46 20.95 -0.06
N TYR A 35 -10.66 20.62 0.41
CA TYR A 35 -11.93 20.93 -0.23
C TYR A 35 -12.75 21.80 0.74
N PRO A 36 -12.71 23.13 0.60
CA PRO A 36 -13.35 24.06 1.54
C PRO A 36 -14.88 23.99 1.58
N LYS A 37 -15.52 23.31 0.62
CA LYS A 37 -16.97 23.07 0.59
C LYS A 37 -17.31 21.58 0.50
N GLY A 38 -16.31 20.75 0.80
CA GLY A 38 -16.48 19.32 0.81
C GLY A 38 -16.18 18.63 -0.51
N ASN A 39 -15.75 17.38 -0.41
CA ASN A 39 -15.62 16.48 -1.54
C ASN A 39 -16.96 15.78 -1.79
N LYS A 40 -17.77 16.35 -2.70
CA LYS A 40 -19.10 15.82 -3.05
C LYS A 40 -19.06 14.37 -3.53
N GLY A 41 -18.01 13.97 -4.25
CA GLY A 41 -17.82 12.59 -4.70
C GLY A 41 -17.56 11.58 -3.57
N ARG A 42 -17.32 12.06 -2.34
CA ARG A 42 -17.10 11.24 -1.15
C ARG A 42 -18.05 11.59 0.00
N ASN A 43 -19.23 12.12 -0.32
CA ASN A 43 -20.23 12.52 0.67
C ASN A 43 -19.72 13.58 1.66
N GLY A 44 -18.87 14.50 1.21
CA GLY A 44 -18.33 15.58 2.05
C GLY A 44 -19.16 16.87 2.05
N ASP A 45 -20.33 16.89 1.41
CA ASP A 45 -21.14 18.10 1.29
C ASP A 45 -21.49 18.70 2.68
N GLY A 46 -21.47 20.03 2.78
CA GLY A 46 -21.67 20.72 4.06
C GLY A 46 -20.49 20.64 5.05
N HIS A 47 -19.35 20.07 4.66
CA HIS A 47 -18.17 19.92 5.51
C HIS A 47 -16.90 20.37 4.79
N ILE A 48 -15.89 20.79 5.54
CA ILE A 48 -14.50 20.83 5.07
C ILE A 48 -14.04 19.37 4.88
N SER A 49 -13.44 19.06 3.73
CA SER A 49 -12.71 17.80 3.54
C SER A 49 -11.22 18.06 3.43
N LEU A 50 -10.41 17.19 4.03
CA LEU A 50 -8.96 17.27 3.97
C LEU A 50 -8.36 15.89 3.79
N TYR A 51 -7.39 15.80 2.89
CA TYR A 51 -6.71 14.55 2.58
C TYR A 51 -5.21 14.72 2.49
N LEU A 52 -4.50 13.69 2.93
CA LEU A 52 -3.09 13.49 2.72
C LEU A 52 -2.89 12.73 1.40
N VAL A 53 -2.09 13.29 0.50
CA VAL A 53 -1.90 12.75 -0.86
C VAL A 53 -0.42 12.48 -1.12
N ILE A 54 -0.12 11.29 -1.64
CA ILE A 54 1.17 10.99 -2.26
C ILE A 54 1.08 11.38 -3.74
N ARG A 55 1.94 12.32 -4.16
CA ARG A 55 2.12 12.74 -5.55
C ARG A 55 3.32 11.99 -6.18
N ASP A 56 3.48 12.15 -7.49
CA ASP A 56 4.65 11.68 -8.25
C ASP A 56 4.96 10.18 -8.11
N THR A 57 3.89 9.39 -8.06
CA THR A 57 3.96 7.93 -7.92
C THR A 57 4.51 7.21 -9.15
N CYS A 58 4.73 7.92 -10.26
CA CYS A 58 5.33 7.40 -11.49
C CYS A 58 6.81 7.03 -11.33
N HIS A 59 7.50 7.64 -10.37
CA HIS A 59 8.90 7.33 -10.05
C HIS A 59 9.04 6.20 -9.03
N LEU A 60 7.93 5.73 -8.46
CA LEU A 60 7.94 4.66 -7.49
C LEU A 60 7.99 3.29 -8.19
N PRO A 61 8.70 2.31 -7.62
CA PRO A 61 8.82 0.99 -8.23
C PRO A 61 7.45 0.30 -8.38
N PRO A 62 7.30 -0.62 -9.35
CA PRO A 62 6.12 -1.47 -9.42
C PRO A 62 5.88 -2.17 -8.07
N GLY A 63 4.63 -2.14 -7.59
CA GLY A 63 4.27 -2.73 -6.30
C GLY A 63 4.69 -1.91 -5.07
N TRP A 64 5.02 -0.63 -5.22
CA TRP A 64 5.33 0.23 -4.08
C TRP A 64 4.16 0.32 -3.10
N GLU A 65 4.51 0.38 -1.82
CA GLU A 65 3.57 0.54 -0.72
C GLU A 65 4.19 1.39 0.37
N ILE A 66 3.39 2.30 0.91
CA ILE A 66 3.78 3.10 2.08
C ILE A 66 2.71 2.92 3.13
N ASN A 67 3.13 2.59 4.32
CA ASN A 67 2.24 2.54 5.47
C ASN A 67 2.52 3.76 6.33
N ALA A 68 1.48 4.53 6.66
CA ALA A 68 1.63 5.69 7.51
C ALA A 68 0.44 5.85 8.44
N GLN A 69 0.70 6.42 9.60
CA GLN A 69 -0.31 7.00 10.48
C GLN A 69 -0.20 8.52 10.35
N PHE A 70 -1.32 9.22 10.46
CA PHE A 70 -1.31 10.68 10.41
C PHE A 70 -2.45 11.26 11.22
N ARG A 71 -2.24 12.49 11.69
CA ARG A 71 -3.27 13.30 12.35
C ARG A 71 -3.35 14.65 11.65
N PHE A 72 -4.56 15.15 11.48
CA PHE A 72 -4.78 16.53 11.04
C PHE A 72 -4.98 17.45 12.22
N PHE A 73 -4.61 18.71 12.02
CA PHE A 73 -4.78 19.77 13.00
C PHE A 73 -5.51 20.93 12.34
N ILE A 74 -6.44 21.54 13.07
CA ILE A 74 -7.09 22.80 12.69
C ILE A 74 -6.83 23.78 13.82
N TYR A 75 -6.20 24.91 13.51
CA TYR A 75 -5.90 25.93 14.50
C TYR A 75 -7.17 26.69 14.89
N ASN A 76 -7.37 26.86 16.20
CA ASN A 76 -8.42 27.68 16.78
C ASN A 76 -7.79 28.99 17.26
N HIS A 77 -8.16 30.09 16.60
CA HIS A 77 -7.63 31.43 16.84
C HIS A 77 -8.14 32.05 18.15
N ILE A 78 -9.25 31.56 18.71
CA ILE A 78 -9.82 32.06 19.98
C ILE A 78 -9.16 31.38 21.16
N GLU A 79 -9.03 30.05 21.10
CA GLU A 79 -8.46 29.26 22.20
C GLU A 79 -6.93 29.18 22.17
N ASP A 80 -6.29 29.62 21.09
CA ASP A 80 -4.85 29.47 20.83
C ASP A 80 -4.40 28.00 20.94
N LYS A 81 -5.18 27.11 20.30
CA LYS A 81 -5.02 25.65 20.37
C LYS A 81 -5.31 24.99 19.04
N TYR A 82 -4.89 23.73 18.91
CA TYR A 82 -5.21 22.91 17.74
C TYR A 82 -6.27 21.86 18.06
N LEU A 83 -7.36 21.86 17.29
CA LEU A 83 -8.24 20.71 17.19
C LEU A 83 -7.48 19.58 16.48
N THR A 84 -7.29 18.45 17.16
CA THR A 84 -6.61 17.28 16.60
C THR A 84 -7.62 16.27 16.11
N ILE A 85 -7.48 15.84 14.86
CA ILE A 85 -8.38 14.87 14.22
C ILE A 85 -7.55 13.71 13.70
N GLU A 86 -7.77 12.54 14.28
CA GLU A 86 -7.16 11.27 13.86
C GLU A 86 -8.21 10.17 13.79
N ASP A 87 -7.97 9.16 12.96
CA ASP A 87 -8.90 8.04 12.86
C ASP A 87 -8.57 7.02 13.95
N ALA A 88 -9.22 7.14 15.10
CA ALA A 88 -9.03 6.22 16.23
C ALA A 88 -9.34 4.74 15.88
N LYS A 89 -10.13 4.48 14.83
CA LYS A 89 -10.51 3.11 14.40
C LYS A 89 -9.59 2.58 13.32
N ALA A 90 -8.93 3.46 12.57
CA ALA A 90 -7.98 3.07 11.55
C ALA A 90 -6.56 3.31 12.03
N GLY A 91 -5.87 2.23 12.38
CA GLY A 91 -4.45 2.31 12.67
C GLY A 91 -3.65 2.73 11.43
N THR A 92 -2.99 1.78 10.79
CA THR A 92 -2.08 2.10 9.69
C THR A 92 -2.82 2.30 8.36
N ARG A 93 -2.57 3.41 7.66
CA ARG A 93 -3.05 3.65 6.30
C ARG A 93 -2.02 3.19 5.28
N ARG A 94 -2.43 2.25 4.43
CA ARG A 94 -1.63 1.74 3.31
C ARG A 94 -1.90 2.56 2.06
N PHE A 95 -0.89 3.29 1.63
CA PHE A 95 -0.85 3.93 0.33
C PHE A 95 -0.22 2.99 -0.68
N HIS A 96 -0.78 2.94 -1.88
CA HIS A 96 -0.28 2.17 -3.00
C HIS A 96 -0.82 2.76 -4.31
N ARG A 97 -0.43 2.18 -5.45
CA ARG A 97 -0.81 2.69 -6.79
C ARG A 97 -2.30 2.99 -6.98
N MET A 98 -3.19 2.19 -6.40
CA MET A 98 -4.65 2.36 -6.54
C MET A 98 -5.26 3.25 -5.44
N ARG A 99 -4.49 3.56 -4.39
CA ARG A 99 -4.95 4.35 -3.25
C ARG A 99 -3.83 5.25 -2.76
N THR A 100 -3.70 6.42 -3.38
CA THR A 100 -2.67 7.41 -3.09
C THR A 100 -3.14 8.52 -2.15
N GLU A 101 -4.40 8.48 -1.73
CA GLU A 101 -5.04 9.50 -0.91
C GLU A 101 -5.78 8.88 0.27
N TRP A 102 -5.58 9.46 1.45
CA TRP A 102 -6.28 9.12 2.68
C TRP A 102 -6.64 10.39 3.46
N GLY A 103 -7.80 10.40 4.11
CA GLY A 103 -8.25 11.55 4.89
C GLY A 103 -9.74 11.49 5.18
N PHE A 104 -10.34 12.65 5.44
CA PHE A 104 -11.72 12.76 5.92
C PHE A 104 -12.54 13.57 4.92
N ALA A 105 -13.65 12.96 4.44
CA ALA A 105 -14.63 13.68 3.65
C ALA A 105 -15.43 14.68 4.49
N GLN A 106 -15.67 14.36 5.77
CA GLN A 106 -16.35 15.22 6.72
C GLN A 106 -15.40 15.48 7.89
N LEU A 107 -14.41 16.35 7.68
CA LEU A 107 -13.40 16.67 8.70
C LEU A 107 -13.99 17.59 9.77
N LEU A 108 -14.63 18.68 9.34
CA LEU A 108 -15.26 19.69 10.18
C LEU A 108 -16.47 20.24 9.44
N SER A 109 -17.63 20.37 10.09
CA SER A 109 -18.82 20.94 9.43
C SER A 109 -18.58 22.40 9.06
N LEU A 110 -19.21 22.85 7.97
CA LEU A 110 -19.14 24.26 7.59
C LEU A 110 -19.85 25.15 8.60
N ASP A 111 -20.91 24.64 9.25
CA ASP A 111 -21.61 25.38 10.29
C ASP A 111 -20.69 25.69 11.46
N THR A 112 -19.96 24.69 11.97
CA THR A 112 -18.96 24.88 13.04
C THR A 112 -17.78 25.72 12.55
N PHE A 113 -17.25 25.46 11.36
CA PHE A 113 -16.09 26.18 10.84
C PHE A 113 -16.34 27.69 10.66
N ASN A 114 -17.52 28.07 10.16
CA ASN A 114 -17.87 29.47 9.90
C ASN A 114 -18.46 30.18 11.13
N HIS A 115 -18.78 29.46 12.21
CA HIS A 115 -19.37 30.07 13.39
C HIS A 115 -18.31 30.92 14.14
N PRO A 116 -18.51 32.24 14.30
CA PRO A 116 -17.48 33.12 14.84
C PRO A 116 -17.01 32.76 16.25
N LEU A 117 -17.84 32.09 17.05
CA LEU A 117 -17.48 31.66 18.42
C LEU A 117 -16.64 30.38 18.45
N GLU A 118 -16.56 29.64 17.35
CA GLU A 118 -15.78 28.38 17.28
C GLU A 118 -14.31 28.66 16.97
N GLY A 119 -13.97 29.81 16.37
CA GLY A 119 -12.59 30.30 16.26
C GLY A 119 -11.73 29.66 15.17
N TYR A 120 -12.28 28.81 14.30
CA TYR A 120 -11.51 28.15 13.22
C TYR A 120 -11.30 29.01 11.97
N LEU A 121 -12.10 30.07 11.80
CA LEU A 121 -11.98 31.06 10.74
C LEU A 121 -11.83 32.44 11.38
N PHE A 122 -10.71 33.11 11.12
CA PHE A 122 -10.41 34.44 11.64
C PHE A 122 -9.86 35.31 10.52
N ASP A 123 -10.50 36.46 10.25
CA ASP A 123 -10.09 37.39 9.19
C ASP A 123 -9.89 36.70 7.82
N ASP A 124 -10.91 35.94 7.39
CA ASP A 124 -10.92 35.12 6.16
C ASP A 124 -9.72 34.14 6.04
N SER A 125 -9.08 33.84 7.17
CA SER A 125 -7.89 33.01 7.26
C SER A 125 -8.11 31.83 8.21
N CYS A 126 -7.50 30.70 7.87
CA CYS A 126 -7.52 29.49 8.69
C CYS A 126 -6.23 28.72 8.48
N MET A 127 -5.86 27.87 9.45
CA MET A 127 -4.61 27.11 9.41
C MET A 127 -4.88 25.62 9.61
N PHE A 128 -4.38 24.81 8.68
CA PHE A 128 -4.42 23.35 8.74
C PHE A 128 -3.01 22.79 8.88
N GLY A 129 -2.85 21.84 9.78
CA GLY A 129 -1.61 21.09 9.99
C GLY A 129 -1.80 19.60 9.73
N VAL A 130 -0.68 18.90 9.54
CA VAL A 130 -0.64 17.44 9.51
C VAL A 130 0.64 16.94 10.16
N GLU A 131 0.51 15.92 11.01
CA GLU A 131 1.63 15.13 11.49
C GLU A 131 1.57 13.76 10.82
N VAL A 132 2.70 13.28 10.30
CA VAL A 132 2.75 12.01 9.59
C VAL A 132 3.87 11.13 10.13
N PHE A 133 3.49 9.91 10.50
CA PHE A 133 4.38 8.87 10.97
C PHE A 133 4.44 7.73 9.95
N VAL A 134 5.56 7.62 9.22
CA VAL A 134 5.77 6.57 8.21
C VAL A 134 6.29 5.30 8.88
N ILE A 135 5.58 4.19 8.68
CA ILE A 135 5.94 2.87 9.20
C ILE A 135 6.82 2.17 8.18
N LYS A 136 8.09 1.96 8.55
CA LYS A 136 9.06 1.22 7.75
C LYS A 136 8.96 -0.27 8.05
N TYR A 137 8.86 -1.09 7.00
CA TYR A 137 8.98 -2.54 7.14
C TYR A 137 10.44 -2.93 7.37
N ALA A 138 10.73 -3.63 8.48
CA ALA A 138 12.01 -4.25 8.76
C ALA A 138 12.00 -5.76 8.39
N GLY A 139 11.43 -6.11 7.24
CA GLY A 139 11.30 -7.50 6.79
C GLY A 139 12.40 -7.90 5.81
N ARG A 140 13.02 -9.07 6.03
CA ARG A 140 13.88 -9.73 5.03
C ARG A 140 13.00 -10.39 3.96
N GLY A 141 12.95 -9.84 2.76
CA GLY A 141 12.32 -10.47 1.60
C GLY A 141 13.30 -11.40 0.88
N GLN A 142 12.83 -12.57 0.45
CA GLN A 142 13.57 -13.42 -0.50
C GLN A 142 13.14 -13.05 -1.92
N ILE A 143 14.10 -12.76 -2.79
CA ILE A 143 13.84 -12.58 -4.22
C ILE A 143 14.13 -13.90 -4.93
N PHE A 144 13.15 -14.40 -5.66
CA PHE A 144 13.31 -15.52 -6.58
C PHE A 144 13.36 -14.97 -8.00
N SER A 145 14.52 -15.06 -8.65
CA SER A 145 14.64 -14.84 -10.08
C SER A 145 14.27 -16.13 -10.81
N MET A 146 13.19 -16.12 -11.60
CA MET A 146 12.89 -17.21 -12.52
C MET A 146 13.85 -17.18 -13.72
N ILE A 147 14.46 -18.32 -14.02
CA ILE A 147 15.21 -18.56 -15.25
C ILE A 147 14.19 -18.63 -16.40
N ARG A 148 14.39 -17.84 -17.46
CA ARG A 148 13.54 -17.90 -18.65
C ARG A 148 13.92 -19.16 -19.45
N GLU A 149 12.93 -20.04 -19.61
CA GLU A 149 12.94 -21.24 -20.48
C GLU A 149 13.78 -22.44 -19.98
N PRO A 150 13.36 -23.11 -18.89
CA PRO A 150 13.87 -24.45 -18.56
C PRO A 150 13.43 -25.47 -19.62
N LYS A 151 14.29 -26.46 -19.92
CA LYS A 151 13.87 -27.63 -20.71
C LYS A 151 12.93 -28.47 -19.83
N ASN A 152 11.75 -28.84 -20.34
CA ASN A 152 10.65 -29.49 -19.59
C ASN A 152 9.98 -28.64 -18.49
N ASN A 153 9.62 -27.39 -18.82
CA ASN A 153 8.91 -26.48 -17.90
C ASN A 153 7.39 -26.68 -17.81
N SER A 154 6.81 -27.66 -18.52
CA SER A 154 5.36 -27.87 -18.57
C SER A 154 4.97 -29.24 -18.02
N PHE A 155 4.19 -29.26 -16.94
CA PHE A 155 3.50 -30.45 -16.44
C PHE A 155 2.03 -30.41 -16.91
N THR A 156 1.54 -31.52 -17.48
CA THR A 156 0.14 -31.62 -17.94
C THR A 156 -0.62 -32.58 -17.05
N TRP A 157 -1.48 -32.03 -16.18
CA TRP A 157 -2.43 -32.81 -15.40
C TRP A 157 -3.78 -32.88 -16.12
N LYS A 158 -4.30 -34.11 -16.33
CA LYS A 158 -5.60 -34.33 -16.97
C LYS A 158 -6.60 -34.88 -15.96
N VAL A 159 -7.69 -34.15 -15.75
CA VAL A 159 -8.82 -34.60 -14.93
C VAL A 159 -9.92 -35.13 -15.83
N ASN A 160 -10.17 -36.43 -15.78
CA ASN A 160 -11.21 -37.07 -16.57
C ASN A 160 -12.53 -37.14 -15.79
N ASN A 161 -13.66 -37.17 -16.50
CA ASN A 161 -15.00 -37.34 -15.92
C ASN A 161 -15.31 -36.33 -14.80
N PHE A 162 -14.94 -35.07 -14.99
CA PHE A 162 -15.05 -34.00 -14.01
C PHE A 162 -16.45 -33.89 -13.36
N SER A 163 -17.51 -34.10 -14.14
CA SER A 163 -18.90 -34.04 -13.68
C SER A 163 -19.33 -35.19 -12.75
N LEU A 164 -18.51 -36.24 -12.63
CA LEU A 164 -18.75 -37.39 -11.77
C LEU A 164 -17.90 -37.36 -10.48
N LEU A 165 -17.05 -36.34 -10.33
CA LEU A 165 -16.24 -36.16 -9.11
C LEU A 165 -17.18 -35.83 -7.94
N LYS A 166 -17.03 -36.58 -6.85
CA LYS A 166 -17.81 -36.41 -5.61
C LYS A 166 -16.98 -35.83 -4.47
N ASP A 167 -15.68 -35.66 -4.70
CA ASP A 167 -14.73 -35.15 -3.72
C ASP A 167 -14.64 -33.62 -3.83
N ASP A 168 -14.58 -32.94 -2.68
CA ASP A 168 -14.46 -31.48 -2.61
C ASP A 168 -13.09 -30.97 -3.12
N HIS A 169 -12.07 -31.84 -3.10
CA HIS A 169 -10.71 -31.54 -3.55
C HIS A 169 -10.08 -32.74 -4.27
N VAL A 170 -9.42 -32.47 -5.40
CA VAL A 170 -8.60 -33.44 -6.12
C VAL A 170 -7.23 -32.82 -6.36
N TYR A 171 -6.17 -33.59 -6.07
CA TYR A 171 -4.78 -33.16 -6.23
C TYR A 171 -4.16 -33.81 -7.46
N SER A 172 -3.19 -33.14 -8.07
CA SER A 172 -2.31 -33.79 -9.04
C SER A 172 -1.35 -34.75 -8.33
N GLU A 173 -0.70 -35.61 -9.11
CA GLU A 173 0.50 -36.30 -8.62
C GLU A 173 1.59 -35.27 -8.34
N VAL A 174 2.45 -35.57 -7.35
CA VAL A 174 3.64 -34.77 -7.07
C VAL A 174 4.58 -34.88 -8.27
N PHE A 175 5.04 -33.75 -8.80
CA PHE A 175 5.94 -33.73 -9.94
C PHE A 175 7.20 -32.93 -9.65
N GLU A 176 8.32 -33.39 -10.21
CA GLU A 176 9.61 -32.75 -10.00
C GLU A 176 9.92 -31.80 -11.16
N VAL A 177 10.23 -30.55 -10.82
CA VAL A 177 10.75 -29.56 -11.76
C VAL A 177 12.05 -29.03 -11.19
N GLU A 178 13.16 -29.25 -11.90
CA GLU A 178 14.50 -28.75 -11.55
C GLU A 178 14.93 -29.10 -10.10
N GLY A 179 14.66 -30.34 -9.66
CA GLY A 179 15.07 -30.84 -8.33
C GLY A 179 14.15 -30.47 -7.17
N GLN A 180 13.02 -29.80 -7.45
CA GLN A 180 12.01 -29.46 -6.46
C GLN A 180 10.68 -30.19 -6.74
N GLN A 181 10.08 -30.75 -5.70
CA GLN A 181 8.79 -31.43 -5.75
C GLN A 181 7.66 -30.41 -5.57
N TRP A 182 6.66 -30.47 -6.46
CA TRP A 182 5.48 -29.60 -6.52
C TRP A 182 4.20 -30.42 -6.39
#